data_AF-A0A1Y2MRW7-F1
#
_entry.id   AF-A0A1Y2MRW7-F1
#
_cell.length_a   1.000
_cell.length_b   1.000
_cell.length_c   1.000
_cell.angle_alpha   90.00
_cell.angle_beta   90.00
_cell.angle_gamma   90.00
#
_symmetry.space_group_name_H-M   'P 1'
#
loop_
_entity.id
_entity.type
_entity.pdbx_description
1 polymer ?
#
loop_
_entity_poly.entity_id
_entity_poly.type
_entity_poly.pdbx_seq_one_letter_code
_entity_poly.pdbx_strand_id
1 'polypeptide(L)'
;MTMRRVLVVVAIAVLASVLGGGVASAAEDGSLEATLFQFHRGQDIFLMLMLVAFLMLFIRRYEWGVCLATLLVLSVSWPLYLIGHTLLGNPLDIEAVILGVFASITLVIAIGVFLGHISTSLFLVAAVLFVPGYMLNEWFMFSYLDGVLDAGGSILVHMFAAYWGWGVILALRNSAILREPMRTTTHSVSFVWLASLLLFVLWPSFVTALLPPDQIIPAMINCYLALMASALCAYLLMYVLRRRIDPLAYTYALLAGGVAIGATVDLATPWQAWLIGAAGGIVSTLSFLYLNDWLTRRTGQLDTMGVHNLHGVPGLLGALAAFLVADAPAGQWAAIAGAIVIGMVTGAVTGLVLRLFPRPGLMLDDAEALTVEESRETEARS
;
A
#
# COMPACT_ATOMS: atom_id res chain seq x y z
N MET A 1 12.20 31.53 -51.36
CA MET A 1 10.95 30.73 -51.46
C MET A 1 9.95 31.34 -50.49
N THR A 2 8.82 31.88 -50.95
CA THR A 2 7.91 32.66 -50.12
C THR A 2 7.16 31.79 -49.10
N MET A 3 6.97 32.28 -47.87
CA MET A 3 6.33 31.61 -46.73
C MET A 3 4.97 30.96 -47.05
N ARG A 4 4.29 31.49 -48.07
CA ARG A 4 3.04 30.95 -48.63
C ARG A 4 3.20 29.56 -49.29
N ARG A 5 4.34 29.28 -49.93
CA ARG A 5 4.63 27.96 -50.54
C ARG A 5 4.98 26.90 -49.49
N VAL A 6 5.63 27.30 -48.40
CA VAL A 6 5.92 26.42 -47.26
C VAL A 6 4.62 26.00 -46.57
N LEU A 7 3.71 26.94 -46.33
CA LEU A 7 2.40 26.65 -45.73
C LEU A 7 1.53 25.73 -46.61
N VAL A 8 1.57 25.88 -47.94
CA VAL A 8 0.82 25.01 -48.86
C VAL A 8 1.42 23.60 -48.90
N VAL A 9 2.75 23.46 -48.88
CA VAL A 9 3.40 22.14 -48.83
C VAL A 9 3.12 21.44 -47.51
N VAL A 10 3.15 22.15 -46.38
CA VAL A 10 2.79 21.60 -45.07
C VAL A 10 1.31 21.22 -45.02
N ALA A 11 0.41 22.04 -45.55
CA ALA A 11 -1.02 21.72 -45.63
C ALA A 11 -1.30 20.49 -46.50
N ILE A 12 -0.62 20.35 -47.65
CA ILE A 12 -0.75 19.19 -48.53
C ILE A 12 -0.15 17.93 -47.89
N ALA A 13 0.97 18.04 -47.16
CA ALA A 13 1.57 16.91 -46.43
C ALA A 13 0.65 16.43 -45.29
N VAL A 14 0.02 17.35 -44.56
CA VAL A 14 -0.98 17.03 -43.54
C VAL A 14 -2.23 16.41 -44.17
N LEU A 15 -2.74 16.96 -45.28
CA LEU A 15 -3.90 16.38 -45.97
C LEU A 15 -3.60 15.00 -46.55
N ALA A 16 -2.38 14.77 -47.05
CA ALA A 16 -1.93 13.46 -47.55
C ALA A 16 -1.77 12.43 -46.42
N SER A 17 -1.37 12.85 -45.21
CA SER A 17 -1.35 11.97 -44.03
C SER A 17 -2.75 11.60 -43.53
N VAL A 18 -3.74 12.48 -43.73
CA VAL A 18 -5.15 12.23 -43.36
C VAL A 18 -5.88 11.39 -44.41
N LEU A 19 -5.54 11.53 -45.69
CA LEU A 19 -6.20 10.83 -46.80
C LEU A 19 -5.46 9.55 -47.26
N GLY A 20 -4.23 9.34 -46.81
CA GLY A 20 -3.44 8.12 -47.06
C GLY A 20 -3.64 7.03 -46.00
N GLY A 21 -4.43 7.28 -44.97
CA GLY A 21 -4.87 6.26 -44.03
C GLY A 21 -5.86 5.33 -44.70
N GLY A 22 -5.36 4.24 -45.30
CA GLY A 22 -6.21 3.11 -45.62
C GLY A 22 -7.02 2.74 -44.38
N VAL A 23 -8.33 2.60 -44.55
CA VAL A 23 -9.20 2.03 -43.52
C VAL A 23 -8.77 0.58 -43.37
N ALA A 24 -7.77 0.35 -42.52
CA ALA A 24 -7.54 -0.95 -41.94
C ALA A 24 -8.83 -1.28 -41.21
N SER A 25 -9.52 -2.33 -41.63
CA SER A 25 -10.55 -2.92 -40.79
C SER A 25 -9.89 -3.22 -39.46
N ALA A 26 -10.30 -2.51 -38.41
CA ALA A 26 -9.94 -2.87 -37.06
C ALA A 26 -10.46 -4.28 -36.85
N ALA A 27 -9.57 -5.26 -36.97
CA ALA A 27 -9.74 -6.47 -36.19
C ALA A 27 -9.88 -5.98 -34.75
N GLU A 28 -10.90 -6.44 -34.03
CA GLU A 28 -10.99 -6.25 -32.58
C GLU A 28 -9.71 -6.82 -31.99
N ASP A 29 -8.74 -5.93 -31.75
CA ASP A 29 -7.50 -6.29 -31.13
C ASP A 29 -7.78 -6.36 -29.63
N GLY A 30 -8.27 -7.52 -29.18
CA GLY A 30 -8.53 -7.79 -27.77
C GLY A 30 -7.30 -7.54 -26.88
N SER A 31 -6.09 -7.40 -27.47
CA SER A 31 -4.88 -7.00 -26.74
C SER A 31 -4.85 -5.51 -26.38
N LEU A 32 -5.36 -4.62 -27.23
CA LEU A 32 -5.43 -3.18 -26.94
C LEU A 32 -6.49 -2.90 -25.87
N GLU A 33 -7.66 -3.52 -25.96
CA GLU A 33 -8.72 -3.36 -24.96
C GLU A 33 -8.26 -3.86 -23.57
N ALA A 34 -7.61 -5.02 -23.51
CA ALA A 34 -7.03 -5.55 -22.27
C ALA A 34 -5.96 -4.60 -21.69
N THR A 35 -5.11 -4.03 -22.55
CA THR A 35 -4.09 -3.05 -22.14
C THR A 35 -4.71 -1.78 -21.57
N LEU A 36 -5.76 -1.24 -22.21
CA LEU A 36 -6.46 -0.05 -21.73
C LEU A 36 -7.21 -0.32 -20.41
N PHE A 37 -7.76 -1.52 -20.23
CA PHE A 37 -8.38 -1.90 -18.96
C PHE A 37 -7.35 -2.01 -17.83
N GLN A 38 -6.18 -2.59 -18.10
CA GLN A 38 -5.05 -2.59 -17.15
C GLN A 38 -4.57 -1.18 -16.83
N PHE A 39 -4.54 -0.27 -17.82
CA PHE A 39 -4.18 1.13 -17.61
C PHE A 39 -5.08 1.81 -16.56
N HIS A 40 -6.40 1.62 -16.66
CA HIS A 40 -7.34 2.18 -15.68
C HIS A 40 -7.11 1.64 -14.26
N ARG A 41 -6.90 0.34 -14.11
CA ARG A 41 -6.56 -0.25 -12.80
C ARG A 41 -5.23 0.25 -12.26
N GLY A 42 -4.24 0.46 -13.13
CA GLY A 42 -2.98 1.11 -12.76
C GLY A 42 -3.20 2.53 -12.20
N GLN A 43 -4.04 3.34 -12.83
CA GLN A 43 -4.40 4.67 -12.33
C GLN A 43 -5.14 4.61 -10.99
N ASP A 44 -6.04 3.65 -10.82
CA ASP A 44 -6.73 3.42 -9.54
C ASP A 44 -5.72 3.12 -8.43
N ILE A 45 -4.68 2.33 -8.69
CA ILE A 45 -3.64 2.03 -7.68
C ILE A 45 -2.80 3.27 -7.34
N PHE A 46 -2.51 4.15 -8.31
CA PHE A 46 -1.88 5.44 -8.01
C PHE A 46 -2.78 6.30 -7.10
N LEU A 47 -4.08 6.32 -7.36
CA LEU A 47 -5.04 7.01 -6.49
C LEU A 47 -5.07 6.36 -5.10
N MET A 48 -5.10 5.03 -5.02
CA MET A 48 -5.05 4.30 -3.75
C MET A 48 -3.77 4.62 -2.95
N LEU A 49 -2.61 4.73 -3.60
CA LEU A 49 -1.37 5.13 -2.94
C LEU A 49 -1.53 6.50 -2.26
N MET A 50 -2.14 7.47 -2.95
CA MET A 50 -2.45 8.77 -2.34
C MET A 50 -3.43 8.62 -1.17
N LEU A 51 -4.42 7.74 -1.27
CA LEU A 51 -5.38 7.50 -0.18
C LEU A 51 -4.73 6.80 1.02
N VAL A 52 -3.68 5.98 0.84
CA VAL A 52 -2.89 5.45 1.98
C VAL A 52 -2.21 6.61 2.72
N ALA A 53 -1.76 7.67 2.03
CA ALA A 53 -1.30 8.88 2.71
C ALA A 53 -2.41 9.51 3.55
N PHE A 54 -3.63 9.59 3.01
CA PHE A 54 -4.76 10.14 3.73
C PHE A 54 -5.17 9.32 4.97
N LEU A 55 -4.96 8.00 4.95
CA LEU A 55 -5.10 7.16 6.14
C LEU A 55 -4.12 7.58 7.26
N MET A 56 -2.93 8.09 6.90
CA MET A 56 -1.89 8.53 7.83
C MET A 56 -2.08 9.95 8.38
N LEU A 57 -3.05 10.72 7.86
CA LEU A 57 -3.30 12.11 8.26
C LEU A 57 -4.02 12.27 9.60
N PHE A 58 -4.16 11.20 10.39
CA PHE A 58 -4.95 11.23 11.63
C PHE A 58 -4.31 12.10 12.73
N ILE A 59 -2.99 12.31 12.65
CA ILE A 59 -2.19 13.03 13.63
C ILE A 59 -2.27 14.53 13.36
N ARG A 60 -2.90 15.24 14.30
CA ARG A 60 -3.07 16.69 14.26
C ARG A 60 -1.70 17.36 14.14
N ARG A 61 -1.57 18.31 13.21
CA ARG A 61 -0.34 19.05 12.88
C ARG A 61 0.75 18.23 12.20
N TYR A 62 0.49 17.00 11.79
CA TYR A 62 1.43 16.24 10.97
C TYR A 62 0.82 15.83 9.62
N GLU A 63 -0.24 16.52 9.20
CA GLU A 63 -0.98 16.15 8.00
C GLU A 63 -0.16 16.46 6.73
N TRP A 64 0.51 17.61 6.68
CA TRP A 64 1.23 18.01 5.47
C TRP A 64 2.56 17.27 5.33
N GLY A 65 3.23 16.99 6.45
CA GLY A 65 4.44 16.18 6.52
C GLY A 65 4.22 14.76 5.99
N VAL A 66 3.06 14.17 6.29
CA VAL A 66 2.65 12.86 5.73
C VAL A 66 2.47 12.91 4.22
N CYS A 67 1.78 13.92 3.69
CA CYS A 67 1.63 14.10 2.25
C CYS A 67 2.99 14.27 1.56
N LEU A 68 3.86 15.11 2.14
CA LEU A 68 5.21 15.32 1.62
C LEU A 68 6.04 14.02 1.65
N ALA A 69 6.05 13.31 2.77
CA ALA A 69 6.76 12.03 2.92
C ALA A 69 6.30 11.00 1.88
N THR A 70 4.99 10.90 1.64
CA THR A 70 4.41 10.01 0.62
C THR A 70 4.91 10.36 -0.77
N LEU A 71 4.88 11.64 -1.15
CA LEU A 71 5.34 12.08 -2.47
C LEU A 71 6.85 11.89 -2.65
N LEU A 72 7.66 12.14 -1.60
CA LEU A 72 9.10 11.89 -1.63
C LEU A 72 9.41 10.41 -1.80
N VAL A 73 8.71 9.55 -1.06
CA VAL A 73 8.80 8.09 -1.20
C VAL A 73 8.48 7.67 -2.62
N LEU A 74 7.33 8.08 -3.16
CA LEU A 74 6.90 7.73 -4.52
C LEU A 74 7.90 8.20 -5.58
N SER A 75 8.42 9.43 -5.43
CA SER A 75 9.37 10.03 -6.37
C SER A 75 10.71 9.30 -6.44
N VAL A 76 11.02 8.47 -5.44
CA VAL A 76 12.23 7.64 -5.42
C VAL A 76 11.90 6.18 -5.74
N SER A 77 10.88 5.61 -5.09
CA SER A 77 10.62 4.17 -5.16
C SER A 77 10.16 3.73 -6.54
N TRP A 78 9.28 4.49 -7.19
CA TRP A 78 8.72 4.10 -8.49
C TRP A 78 9.77 4.15 -9.60
N PRO A 79 10.55 5.25 -9.79
CA PRO A 79 11.62 5.24 -10.79
C PRO A 79 12.70 4.19 -10.49
N LEU A 80 13.07 4.00 -9.23
CA LEU A 80 14.10 3.03 -8.85
C LEU A 80 13.65 1.59 -9.14
N TYR A 81 12.38 1.27 -8.90
CA TYR A 81 11.82 -0.03 -9.27
C TYR A 81 11.87 -0.25 -10.78
N LEU A 82 11.44 0.72 -11.60
CA LEU A 82 11.48 0.59 -13.07
C LEU A 82 12.91 0.42 -13.61
N ILE A 83 13.87 1.14 -13.01
CA ILE A 83 15.30 0.95 -13.34
C ILE A 83 15.72 -0.48 -12.98
N GLY A 84 15.42 -0.97 -11.79
CA GLY A 84 15.74 -2.35 -11.40
C GLY A 84 15.08 -3.37 -12.32
N HIS A 85 13.80 -3.20 -12.64
CA HIS A 85 13.02 -4.07 -13.51
C HIS A 85 13.63 -4.18 -14.91
N THR A 86 14.06 -3.06 -15.49
CA THR A 86 14.73 -3.03 -16.80
C THR A 86 16.15 -3.58 -16.77
N LEU A 87 16.90 -3.36 -15.69
CA LEU A 87 18.23 -3.96 -15.50
C LEU A 87 18.17 -5.49 -15.41
N LEU A 88 17.04 -6.06 -14.98
CA LEU A 88 16.77 -7.50 -15.01
C LEU A 88 16.31 -8.01 -16.38
N GLY A 89 16.22 -7.14 -17.40
CA GLY A 89 15.88 -7.50 -18.77
C GLY A 89 14.38 -7.48 -19.10
N ASN A 90 13.53 -6.99 -18.19
CA ASN A 90 12.09 -6.91 -18.40
C ASN A 90 11.70 -5.62 -19.15
N PRO A 91 10.61 -5.64 -19.96
CA PRO A 91 10.16 -4.48 -20.74
C PRO A 91 9.54 -3.39 -19.86
N LEU A 92 9.45 -2.16 -20.41
CA LEU A 92 8.66 -1.08 -19.82
C LEU A 92 7.28 -1.02 -20.47
N ASP A 93 6.33 -1.76 -19.92
CA ASP A 93 4.93 -1.80 -20.33
C ASP A 93 3.99 -1.43 -19.16
N ILE A 94 2.67 -1.63 -19.35
CA ILE A 94 1.68 -1.32 -18.31
C ILE A 94 1.84 -2.21 -17.07
N GLU A 95 2.31 -3.44 -17.23
CA GLU A 95 2.59 -4.34 -16.11
C GLU A 95 3.75 -3.79 -15.28
N ALA A 96 4.84 -3.35 -15.91
CA ALA A 96 5.95 -2.70 -15.22
C ALA A 96 5.49 -1.46 -14.43
N VAL A 97 4.57 -0.66 -14.98
CA VAL A 97 3.96 0.49 -14.30
C VAL A 97 3.18 0.06 -13.05
N ILE A 98 2.35 -0.99 -13.17
CA ILE A 98 1.55 -1.55 -12.07
C ILE A 98 2.45 -2.14 -10.97
N LEU A 99 3.45 -2.94 -11.34
CA LEU A 99 4.39 -3.52 -10.40
C LEU A 99 5.19 -2.44 -9.65
N GLY A 100 5.62 -1.39 -10.37
CA GLY A 100 6.32 -0.27 -9.74
C GLY A 100 5.46 0.51 -8.75
N VAL A 101 4.16 0.67 -9.02
CA VAL A 101 3.25 1.33 -8.07
C VAL A 101 2.90 0.39 -6.91
N PHE A 102 2.86 -0.93 -7.10
CA PHE A 102 2.79 -1.91 -6.00
C PHE A 102 4.01 -1.83 -5.08
N ALA A 103 5.23 -1.74 -5.61
CA ALA A 103 6.41 -1.51 -4.78
C ALA A 103 6.30 -0.20 -3.98
N SER A 104 5.80 0.86 -4.62
CA SER A 104 5.71 2.19 -4.00
C SER A 104 4.63 2.28 -2.93
N ILE A 105 3.43 1.73 -3.17
CA ILE A 105 2.37 1.68 -2.15
C ILE A 105 2.74 0.75 -1.00
N THR A 106 3.49 -0.34 -1.26
CA THR A 106 4.06 -1.20 -0.20
C THR A 106 4.95 -0.38 0.74
N LEU A 107 5.83 0.47 0.19
CA LEU A 107 6.66 1.35 1.01
C LEU A 107 5.82 2.40 1.76
N VAL A 108 4.83 3.01 1.13
CA VAL A 108 3.94 3.99 1.80
C VAL A 108 3.20 3.33 2.98
N ILE A 109 2.79 2.05 2.85
CA ILE A 109 2.26 1.27 3.97
C ILE A 109 3.34 1.07 5.04
N ALA A 110 4.56 0.67 4.63
CA ALA A 110 5.64 0.35 5.55
C ALA A 110 6.13 1.55 6.37
N ILE A 111 6.20 2.76 5.78
CA ILE A 111 6.57 3.98 6.50
C ILE A 111 5.58 4.32 7.61
N GLY A 112 4.33 3.86 7.51
CA GLY A 112 3.33 3.99 8.57
C GLY A 112 3.77 3.38 9.90
N VAL A 113 4.69 2.41 9.90
CA VAL A 113 5.23 1.81 11.13
C VAL A 113 6.13 2.79 11.90
N PHE A 114 6.97 3.55 11.19
CA PHE A 114 7.95 4.47 11.78
C PHE A 114 7.68 5.94 11.46
N LEU A 115 6.44 6.26 11.12
CA LEU A 115 6.00 7.61 10.82
C LEU A 115 6.25 8.52 12.04
N GLY A 116 6.98 9.62 11.84
CA GLY A 116 7.42 10.52 12.91
C GLY A 116 8.68 10.10 13.68
N HIS A 117 9.24 8.90 13.43
CA HIS A 117 10.45 8.45 14.11
C HIS A 117 11.74 9.05 13.52
N ILE A 118 11.69 9.52 12.27
CA ILE A 118 12.82 10.04 11.50
C ILE A 118 12.45 11.40 10.90
N SER A 119 13.46 12.21 10.55
CA SER A 119 13.26 13.45 9.80
C SER A 119 12.65 13.20 8.42
N THR A 120 11.86 14.16 7.92
CA THR A 120 11.11 14.01 6.67
C THR A 120 12.02 13.72 5.46
N SER A 121 13.21 14.32 5.42
CA SER A 121 14.18 14.07 4.34
C SER A 121 14.73 12.64 4.31
N LEU A 122 14.73 11.94 5.45
CA LEU A 122 15.26 10.57 5.56
C LEU A 122 14.32 9.51 4.98
N PHE A 123 13.07 9.87 4.64
CA PHE A 123 12.20 8.99 3.86
C PHE A 123 12.75 8.73 2.44
N LEU A 124 13.57 9.64 1.88
CA LEU A 124 14.29 9.40 0.63
C LEU A 124 15.30 8.24 0.79
N VAL A 125 16.04 8.22 1.91
CA VAL A 125 17.00 7.15 2.23
C VAL A 125 16.27 5.83 2.44
N ALA A 126 15.15 5.85 3.18
CA ALA A 126 14.31 4.68 3.36
C ALA A 126 13.82 4.12 2.01
N ALA A 127 13.42 4.99 1.07
CA ALA A 127 12.97 4.57 -0.26
C ALA A 127 14.07 3.91 -1.10
N VAL A 128 15.28 4.46 -1.11
CA VAL A 128 16.43 3.86 -1.80
C VAL A 128 16.74 2.46 -1.26
N LEU A 129 16.66 2.27 0.06
CA LEU A 129 17.00 0.99 0.70
C LEU A 129 15.85 -0.02 0.64
N PHE A 130 14.61 0.43 0.58
CA PHE A 130 13.43 -0.41 0.49
C PHE A 130 13.36 -1.17 -0.84
N VAL A 131 13.52 -0.47 -1.98
CA VAL A 131 13.26 -1.05 -3.31
C VAL A 131 14.07 -2.32 -3.57
N PRO A 132 15.40 -2.38 -3.31
CA PRO A 132 16.16 -3.62 -3.46
C PRO A 132 15.65 -4.76 -2.57
N GLY A 133 15.22 -4.45 -1.34
CA GLY A 133 14.65 -5.44 -0.43
C GLY A 133 13.30 -5.98 -0.91
N TYR A 134 12.44 -5.10 -1.44
CA TYR A 134 11.17 -5.47 -2.06
C TYR A 134 11.38 -6.35 -3.28
N MET A 135 12.26 -5.94 -4.21
CA MET A 135 12.57 -6.71 -5.42
C MET A 135 13.20 -8.08 -5.10
N LEU A 136 14.01 -8.16 -4.04
CA LEU A 136 14.53 -9.45 -3.55
C LEU A 136 13.39 -10.36 -3.09
N ASN A 137 12.42 -9.83 -2.35
CA ASN A 137 11.27 -10.62 -1.90
C ASN A 137 10.35 -11.03 -3.06
N GLU A 138 10.10 -10.12 -4.00
CA GLU A 138 9.34 -10.37 -5.23
C GLU A 138 9.96 -11.50 -6.06
N TRP A 139 11.26 -11.40 -6.34
CA TRP A 139 12.01 -12.46 -7.02
C TRP A 139 11.95 -13.78 -6.25
N PHE A 140 12.13 -13.72 -4.93
CA PHE A 140 12.09 -14.92 -4.09
C PHE A 140 10.72 -15.62 -4.19
N MET A 141 9.63 -14.86 -4.16
CA MET A 141 8.28 -15.41 -4.20
C MET A 141 7.87 -15.94 -5.58
N PHE A 142 8.14 -15.19 -6.64
CA PHE A 142 7.54 -15.47 -7.96
C PHE A 142 8.53 -16.01 -9.00
N SER A 143 9.83 -15.99 -8.71
CA SER A 143 10.86 -16.53 -9.62
C SER A 143 11.64 -17.69 -9.01
N TYR A 144 11.86 -17.70 -7.69
CA TYR A 144 12.62 -18.76 -7.01
C TYR A 144 11.72 -19.88 -6.47
N LEU A 145 10.53 -19.55 -5.98
CA LEU A 145 9.57 -20.52 -5.47
C LEU A 145 8.54 -20.88 -6.54
N ASP A 146 8.06 -22.12 -6.49
CA ASP A 146 7.00 -22.61 -7.38
C ASP A 146 5.62 -22.56 -6.71
N GLY A 147 4.63 -22.05 -7.43
CA GLY A 147 3.21 -22.16 -7.07
C GLY A 147 2.77 -21.31 -5.88
N VAL A 148 3.47 -20.20 -5.60
CA VAL A 148 3.05 -19.24 -4.57
C VAL A 148 1.74 -18.56 -5.01
N LEU A 149 0.76 -18.57 -4.12
CA LEU A 149 -0.55 -17.94 -4.31
C LEU A 149 -0.55 -16.60 -3.59
N ASP A 150 -0.55 -15.51 -4.36
CA ASP A 150 -0.61 -14.15 -3.82
C ASP A 150 -1.20 -13.09 -4.77
N ALA A 151 -2.26 -13.43 -5.51
CA ALA A 151 -2.79 -12.60 -6.61
C ALA A 151 -3.05 -11.12 -6.22
N GLY A 152 -3.59 -10.89 -5.02
CA GLY A 152 -3.90 -9.57 -4.49
C GLY A 152 -2.88 -8.99 -3.51
N GLY A 153 -1.72 -9.63 -3.32
CA GLY A 153 -0.62 -9.09 -2.52
C GLY A 153 -0.81 -9.14 -1.00
N SER A 154 -1.52 -10.13 -0.45
CA SER A 154 -1.56 -10.35 1.00
C SER A 154 -0.15 -10.54 1.58
N ILE A 155 0.73 -11.22 0.84
CA ILE A 155 2.13 -11.48 1.25
C ILE A 155 3.07 -10.39 0.74
N LEU A 156 3.17 -10.21 -0.58
CA LEU A 156 4.14 -9.34 -1.26
C LEU A 156 4.00 -7.87 -0.86
N VAL A 157 2.76 -7.39 -0.71
CA VAL A 157 2.47 -5.99 -0.37
C VAL A 157 2.26 -5.88 1.14
N HIS A 158 1.18 -6.46 1.66
CA HIS A 158 0.73 -6.11 3.01
C HIS A 158 1.61 -6.72 4.10
N MET A 159 1.88 -8.02 4.04
CA MET A 159 2.71 -8.69 5.03
C MET A 159 4.15 -8.15 4.98
N PHE A 160 4.73 -8.07 3.79
CA PHE A 160 6.09 -7.53 3.60
C PHE A 160 6.21 -6.09 4.12
N ALA A 161 5.28 -5.19 3.81
CA ALA A 161 5.30 -3.81 4.30
C ALA A 161 5.34 -3.74 5.83
N ALA A 162 4.46 -4.50 6.49
CA ALA A 162 4.40 -4.53 7.95
C ALA A 162 5.72 -5.04 8.55
N TYR A 163 6.22 -6.18 8.10
CA TYR A 163 7.44 -6.76 8.67
C TYR A 163 8.71 -5.99 8.31
N TRP A 164 8.76 -5.37 7.13
CA TRP A 164 9.85 -4.46 6.79
C TRP A 164 9.87 -3.23 7.71
N GLY A 165 8.72 -2.57 7.90
CA GLY A 165 8.61 -1.44 8.81
C GLY A 165 8.94 -1.81 10.27
N TRP A 166 8.52 -3.01 10.71
CA TRP A 166 8.89 -3.54 12.03
C TRP A 166 10.40 -3.80 12.16
N GLY A 167 11.04 -4.32 11.11
CA GLY A 167 12.49 -4.42 11.03
C GLY A 167 13.17 -3.06 11.25
N VAL A 168 12.66 -2.00 10.60
CA VAL A 168 13.16 -0.63 10.75
C VAL A 168 13.09 -0.16 12.20
N ILE A 169 11.91 -0.18 12.85
CA ILE A 169 11.76 0.37 14.21
C ILE A 169 12.56 -0.41 15.26
N LEU A 170 12.67 -1.73 15.12
CA LEU A 170 13.41 -2.58 16.06
C LEU A 170 14.92 -2.32 16.04
N ALA A 171 15.45 -1.91 14.88
CA ALA A 171 16.85 -1.50 14.71
C ALA A 171 17.09 -0.02 15.04
N LEU A 172 16.19 0.87 14.59
CA LEU A 172 16.26 2.32 14.79
C LEU A 172 16.19 2.69 16.29
N ARG A 173 15.29 2.04 17.04
CA ARG A 173 15.08 2.21 18.48
C ARG A 173 14.86 3.66 18.94
N ASN A 174 13.97 4.38 18.26
CA ASN A 174 13.57 5.72 18.70
C ASN A 174 12.42 5.66 19.71
N SER A 175 12.72 5.35 20.97
CA SER A 175 11.71 5.31 22.04
C SER A 175 11.24 6.69 22.51
N ALA A 176 11.82 7.79 22.00
CA ALA A 176 11.39 9.14 22.37
C ALA A 176 9.97 9.43 21.87
N ILE A 177 9.58 8.80 20.75
CA ILE A 177 8.23 8.91 20.16
C ILE A 177 7.12 8.58 21.16
N LEU A 178 7.38 7.69 22.13
CA LEU A 178 6.39 7.28 23.14
C LEU A 178 5.99 8.41 24.09
N ARG A 179 6.77 9.51 24.12
CA ARG A 179 6.44 10.71 24.89
C ARG A 179 5.64 11.74 24.09
N GLU A 180 5.52 11.55 22.79
CA GLU A 180 4.82 12.47 21.90
C GLU A 180 3.37 12.02 21.72
N PRO A 181 2.38 12.85 22.10
CA PRO A 181 0.99 12.46 22.00
C PRO A 181 0.51 12.53 20.53
N MET A 182 0.01 11.40 20.00
CA MET A 182 -0.67 11.34 18.70
C MET A 182 -2.08 11.93 18.79
N ARG A 183 -2.19 13.25 19.01
CA ARG A 183 -3.48 13.94 19.14
C ARG A 183 -4.23 13.89 17.82
N THR A 184 -5.55 13.73 17.90
CA THR A 184 -6.44 13.70 16.73
C THR A 184 -7.49 14.81 16.82
N THR A 185 -8.07 15.20 15.69
CA THR A 185 -9.23 16.09 15.59
C THR A 185 -10.32 15.44 14.76
N THR A 186 -11.55 15.96 14.81
CA THR A 186 -12.60 15.54 13.88
C THR A 186 -12.17 15.76 12.43
N HIS A 187 -11.46 16.86 12.14
CA HIS A 187 -10.97 17.17 10.80
C HIS A 187 -9.96 16.12 10.31
N SER A 188 -8.93 15.81 11.10
CA SER A 188 -7.90 14.83 10.74
C SER A 188 -8.50 13.42 10.57
N VAL A 189 -9.40 13.02 11.46
CA VAL A 189 -10.07 11.70 11.38
C VAL A 189 -11.07 11.63 10.22
N SER A 190 -11.69 12.75 9.82
CA SER A 190 -12.55 12.79 8.62
C SER A 190 -11.77 12.47 7.33
N PHE A 191 -10.50 12.88 7.21
CA PHE A 191 -9.66 12.47 6.08
C PHE A 191 -9.40 10.96 6.07
N VAL A 192 -9.19 10.36 7.24
CA VAL A 192 -9.02 8.90 7.37
C VAL A 192 -10.31 8.17 6.96
N TRP A 193 -11.48 8.67 7.36
CA TRP A 193 -12.77 8.12 6.93
C TRP A 193 -12.95 8.20 5.42
N LEU A 194 -12.70 9.37 4.83
CA LEU A 194 -12.78 9.56 3.38
C LEU A 194 -11.85 8.58 2.66
N ALA A 195 -10.60 8.48 3.10
CA ALA A 195 -9.63 7.56 2.52
C ALA A 195 -10.05 6.10 2.65
N SER A 196 -10.51 5.69 3.83
CA SER A 196 -10.96 4.33 4.09
C SER A 196 -12.13 3.95 3.18
N LEU A 197 -13.12 4.83 3.02
CA LEU A 197 -14.26 4.57 2.14
C LEU A 197 -13.86 4.51 0.65
N LEU A 198 -12.96 5.39 0.20
CA LEU A 198 -12.48 5.35 -1.18
C LEU A 198 -11.60 4.13 -1.45
N LEU A 199 -10.73 3.75 -0.51
CA LEU A 199 -9.95 2.50 -0.57
C LEU A 199 -10.86 1.28 -0.62
N PHE A 200 -11.95 1.26 0.16
CA PHE A 200 -12.94 0.18 0.10
C PHE A 200 -13.51 0.01 -1.30
N VAL A 201 -13.84 1.12 -1.98
CA VAL A 201 -14.39 1.09 -3.35
C VAL A 201 -13.33 0.69 -4.37
N LEU A 202 -12.09 1.16 -4.21
CA LEU A 202 -11.01 0.93 -5.19
C LEU A 202 -10.27 -0.40 -4.99
N TRP A 203 -10.46 -1.07 -3.85
CA TRP A 203 -9.75 -2.31 -3.51
C TRP A 203 -9.82 -3.41 -4.59
N PRO A 204 -10.97 -3.65 -5.26
CA PRO A 204 -11.03 -4.60 -6.35
C PRO A 204 -10.10 -4.27 -7.51
N SER A 205 -9.89 -3.00 -7.85
CA SER A 205 -8.92 -2.61 -8.88
C SER A 205 -7.51 -3.03 -8.49
N PHE A 206 -7.15 -2.90 -7.20
CA PHE A 206 -5.87 -3.34 -6.67
C PHE A 206 -5.65 -4.84 -6.81
N VAL A 207 -6.55 -5.64 -6.23
CA VAL A 207 -6.36 -7.10 -6.13
C VAL A 207 -6.60 -7.84 -7.43
N THR A 208 -7.17 -7.16 -8.44
CA THR A 208 -7.37 -7.75 -9.77
C THR A 208 -6.39 -7.23 -10.81
N ALA A 209 -5.53 -6.24 -10.51
CA ALA A 209 -4.80 -5.47 -11.51
C ALA A 209 -3.99 -6.31 -12.52
N LEU A 210 -3.41 -7.42 -12.05
CA LEU A 210 -2.61 -8.35 -12.85
C LEU A 210 -3.36 -9.65 -13.22
N LEU A 211 -4.63 -9.78 -12.82
CA LEU A 211 -5.44 -10.95 -13.17
C LEU A 211 -5.83 -10.97 -14.65
N PRO A 212 -5.95 -12.17 -15.24
CA PRO A 212 -6.47 -12.33 -16.58
C PRO A 212 -7.96 -11.95 -16.66
N PRO A 213 -8.48 -11.53 -17.83
CA PRO A 213 -9.82 -10.95 -17.98
C PRO A 213 -10.98 -11.78 -17.41
N ASP A 214 -10.91 -13.10 -17.53
CA ASP A 214 -11.96 -14.03 -17.10
C ASP A 214 -12.07 -14.15 -15.56
N GLN A 215 -11.02 -13.77 -14.82
CA GLN A 215 -10.98 -13.85 -13.36
C GLN A 215 -11.35 -12.53 -12.67
N ILE A 216 -11.39 -11.42 -13.41
CA ILE A 216 -11.58 -10.06 -12.85
C ILE A 216 -12.90 -9.92 -12.10
N ILE A 217 -14.02 -10.31 -12.74
CA ILE A 217 -15.36 -10.13 -12.16
C ILE A 217 -15.58 -11.04 -10.93
N PRO A 218 -15.27 -12.35 -10.97
CA PRO A 218 -15.33 -13.19 -9.78
C PRO A 218 -14.45 -12.67 -8.63
N ALA A 219 -13.21 -12.27 -8.91
CA ALA A 219 -12.29 -11.74 -7.90
C ALA A 219 -12.78 -10.41 -7.31
N MET A 220 -13.38 -9.53 -8.13
CA MET A 220 -14.03 -8.31 -7.65
C MET A 220 -15.17 -8.61 -6.66
N ILE A 221 -16.01 -9.60 -6.97
CA ILE A 221 -17.10 -10.03 -6.08
C ILE A 221 -16.54 -10.55 -4.76
N ASN A 222 -15.51 -11.40 -4.82
CA ASN A 222 -14.85 -11.93 -3.62
C ASN A 222 -14.25 -10.82 -2.76
N CYS A 223 -13.56 -9.85 -3.39
CA CYS A 223 -12.98 -8.71 -2.70
C CYS A 223 -14.05 -7.90 -1.94
N TYR A 224 -15.16 -7.55 -2.59
CA TYR A 224 -16.24 -6.81 -1.94
C TYR A 224 -16.90 -7.58 -0.81
N LEU A 225 -17.15 -8.88 -0.99
CA LEU A 225 -17.72 -9.73 0.06
C LEU A 225 -16.80 -9.79 1.29
N ALA A 226 -15.49 -9.92 1.08
CA ALA A 226 -14.52 -9.93 2.16
C ALA A 226 -14.47 -8.58 2.90
N LEU A 227 -14.46 -7.47 2.18
CA LEU A 227 -14.49 -6.12 2.74
C LEU A 227 -15.79 -5.86 3.55
N MET A 228 -16.94 -6.23 3.01
CA MET A 228 -18.23 -6.11 3.70
C MET A 228 -18.27 -6.94 5.00
N ALA A 229 -17.77 -8.17 4.95
CA ALA A 229 -17.68 -9.03 6.13
C ALA A 229 -16.74 -8.43 7.20
N SER A 230 -15.60 -7.89 6.78
CA SER A 230 -14.64 -7.23 7.66
C SER A 230 -15.25 -6.01 8.35
N ALA A 231 -15.94 -5.14 7.59
CA ALA A 231 -16.63 -3.97 8.14
C ALA A 231 -17.68 -4.36 9.18
N LEU A 232 -18.54 -5.34 8.87
CA LEU A 232 -19.57 -5.83 9.78
C LEU A 232 -18.95 -6.42 11.07
N CYS A 233 -17.98 -7.32 10.93
CA CYS A 233 -17.38 -7.98 12.08
C CYS A 233 -16.55 -7.02 12.94
N ALA A 234 -15.83 -6.06 12.35
CA ALA A 234 -15.14 -5.03 13.09
C ALA A 234 -16.10 -4.19 13.95
N TYR A 235 -17.24 -3.77 13.36
CA TYR A 235 -18.27 -3.01 14.07
C TYR A 235 -18.84 -3.82 15.25
N LEU A 236 -19.30 -5.05 14.96
CA LEU A 236 -19.93 -5.91 15.97
C LEU A 236 -18.96 -6.20 17.11
N LEU A 237 -17.70 -6.52 16.80
CA LEU A 237 -16.72 -6.87 17.82
C LEU A 237 -16.34 -5.67 18.68
N MET A 238 -16.12 -4.49 18.10
CA MET A 238 -15.90 -3.26 18.87
C MET A 238 -17.09 -2.94 19.77
N TYR A 239 -18.31 -3.03 19.23
CA TYR A 239 -19.52 -2.77 20.00
C TYR A 239 -19.70 -3.77 21.16
N VAL A 240 -19.49 -5.06 20.92
CA VAL A 240 -19.57 -6.10 21.96
C VAL A 240 -18.52 -5.90 23.06
N LEU A 241 -17.27 -5.59 22.69
CA LEU A 241 -16.16 -5.49 23.65
C LEU A 241 -16.03 -4.14 24.35
N ARG A 242 -16.52 -3.05 23.75
CA ARG A 242 -16.31 -1.68 24.24
C ARG A 242 -17.59 -0.85 24.35
N ARG A 243 -18.72 -1.30 23.82
CA ARG A 243 -20.01 -0.55 23.73
C ARG A 243 -19.93 0.77 22.98
N ARG A 244 -18.81 1.04 22.31
CA ARG A 244 -18.52 2.22 21.50
C ARG A 244 -17.60 1.82 20.35
N ILE A 245 -17.68 2.56 19.25
CA ILE A 245 -16.80 2.37 18.09
C ILE A 245 -15.69 3.42 18.19
N ASP A 246 -14.45 2.98 18.16
CA ASP A 246 -13.31 3.88 17.97
C ASP A 246 -13.29 4.29 16.49
N PRO A 247 -13.52 5.56 16.15
CA PRO A 247 -13.67 5.98 14.76
C PRO A 247 -12.37 5.87 13.96
N LEU A 248 -11.20 5.82 14.61
CA LEU A 248 -9.93 5.65 13.93
C LEU A 248 -9.65 4.17 13.72
N ALA A 249 -9.65 3.37 14.78
CA ALA A 249 -9.37 1.94 14.67
C ALA A 249 -10.37 1.22 13.74
N TYR A 250 -11.63 1.65 13.71
CA TYR A 250 -12.65 1.06 12.85
C TYR A 250 -12.35 1.30 11.36
N THR A 251 -11.89 2.50 10.99
CA THR A 251 -11.55 2.82 9.58
C THR A 251 -10.41 1.98 9.03
N TYR A 252 -9.51 1.50 9.89
CA TYR A 252 -8.50 0.54 9.48
C TYR A 252 -9.07 -0.88 9.47
N ALA A 253 -9.68 -1.33 10.56
CA ALA A 253 -10.16 -2.70 10.68
C ALA A 253 -11.22 -3.09 9.64
N LEU A 254 -12.03 -2.15 9.14
CA LEU A 254 -13.01 -2.42 8.08
C LEU A 254 -12.35 -2.85 6.76
N LEU A 255 -11.10 -2.41 6.52
CA LEU A 255 -10.33 -2.71 5.31
C LEU A 255 -9.57 -4.05 5.38
N ALA A 256 -9.47 -4.65 6.56
CA ALA A 256 -8.68 -5.86 6.78
C ALA A 256 -9.15 -7.06 5.94
N GLY A 257 -10.43 -7.12 5.55
CA GLY A 257 -10.93 -8.14 4.64
C GLY A 257 -10.33 -8.07 3.25
N GLY A 258 -10.07 -6.87 2.73
CA GLY A 258 -9.40 -6.69 1.44
C GLY A 258 -7.94 -7.14 1.49
N VAL A 259 -7.26 -6.92 2.63
CA VAL A 259 -5.92 -7.47 2.87
C VAL A 259 -5.95 -9.00 2.97
N ALA A 260 -6.88 -9.56 3.74
CA ALA A 260 -6.94 -10.98 4.04
C ALA A 260 -7.37 -11.84 2.84
N ILE A 261 -8.18 -11.32 1.92
CA ILE A 261 -8.62 -12.09 0.75
C ILE A 261 -7.56 -12.15 -0.36
N GLY A 262 -6.61 -11.21 -0.37
CA GLY A 262 -5.68 -10.97 -1.48
C GLY A 262 -5.02 -12.24 -2.03
N ALA A 263 -4.47 -13.11 -1.18
CA ALA A 263 -3.76 -14.30 -1.64
C ALA A 263 -4.63 -15.35 -2.35
N THR A 264 -5.95 -15.26 -2.19
CA THR A 264 -6.92 -16.24 -2.70
C THR A 264 -8.08 -15.58 -3.43
N VAL A 265 -7.96 -14.31 -3.80
CA VAL A 265 -9.10 -13.51 -4.28
C VAL A 265 -9.71 -14.06 -5.57
N ASP A 266 -8.86 -14.63 -6.42
CA ASP A 266 -9.15 -15.27 -7.69
C ASP A 266 -9.60 -16.74 -7.55
N LEU A 267 -9.34 -17.37 -6.41
CA LEU A 267 -9.58 -18.81 -6.18
C LEU A 267 -10.75 -19.10 -5.25
N ALA A 268 -11.03 -18.20 -4.30
CA ALA A 268 -12.05 -18.40 -3.30
C ALA A 268 -13.46 -18.43 -3.91
N THR A 269 -14.34 -19.22 -3.32
CA THR A 269 -15.79 -19.04 -3.54
C THR A 269 -16.28 -17.78 -2.81
N PRO A 270 -17.42 -17.19 -3.22
CA PRO A 270 -18.03 -16.06 -2.53
C PRO A 270 -18.23 -16.25 -1.02
N TRP A 271 -18.58 -17.47 -0.61
CA TRP A 271 -18.75 -17.82 0.80
C TRP A 271 -17.41 -17.87 1.56
N GLN A 272 -16.38 -18.48 0.97
CA GLN A 272 -15.03 -18.49 1.54
C GLN A 272 -14.48 -17.05 1.65
N ALA A 273 -14.70 -16.21 0.64
CA ALA A 273 -14.28 -14.82 0.66
C ALA A 273 -14.92 -14.03 1.80
N TRP A 274 -16.23 -14.23 2.02
CA TRP A 274 -16.92 -13.63 3.17
C TRP A 274 -16.33 -14.11 4.51
N LEU A 275 -16.06 -15.41 4.67
CA LEU A 275 -15.48 -15.96 5.90
C LEU A 275 -14.05 -15.45 6.17
N ILE A 276 -13.21 -15.37 5.13
CA ILE A 276 -11.86 -14.81 5.22
C ILE A 276 -11.93 -13.34 5.62
N GLY A 277 -12.84 -12.57 5.01
CA GLY A 277 -13.09 -11.18 5.35
C GLY A 277 -13.55 -10.97 6.80
N ALA A 278 -14.50 -11.79 7.27
CA ALA A 278 -14.97 -11.77 8.65
C ALA A 278 -13.82 -12.04 9.63
N ALA A 279 -12.99 -13.06 9.36
CA ALA A 279 -11.82 -13.37 10.15
C ALA A 279 -10.80 -12.19 10.14
N GLY A 280 -10.57 -11.58 8.97
CA GLY A 280 -9.72 -10.39 8.80
C GLY A 280 -10.16 -9.22 9.69
N GLY A 281 -11.44 -8.87 9.65
CA GLY A 281 -12.01 -7.80 10.49
C GLY A 281 -11.91 -8.11 11.99
N ILE A 282 -12.12 -9.36 12.39
CA ILE A 282 -11.97 -9.80 13.78
C ILE A 282 -10.52 -9.65 14.25
N VAL A 283 -9.56 -10.25 13.52
CA VAL A 283 -8.15 -10.24 13.96
C VAL A 283 -7.56 -8.84 13.93
N SER A 284 -7.94 -8.01 12.96
CA SER A 284 -7.49 -6.62 12.89
C SER A 284 -8.04 -5.80 14.06
N THR A 285 -9.34 -5.93 14.36
CA THR A 285 -9.98 -5.26 15.50
C THR A 285 -9.32 -5.66 16.83
N LEU A 286 -9.11 -6.96 17.06
CA LEU A 286 -8.40 -7.43 18.25
C LEU A 286 -6.96 -6.91 18.31
N SER A 287 -6.33 -6.76 17.15
CA SER A 287 -4.96 -6.24 17.08
C SER A 287 -4.89 -4.77 17.48
N PHE A 288 -5.80 -3.93 16.99
CA PHE A 288 -5.90 -2.53 17.43
C PHE A 288 -6.30 -2.40 18.90
N LEU A 289 -7.20 -3.25 19.41
CA LEU A 289 -7.68 -3.16 20.80
C LEU A 289 -6.68 -3.68 21.84
N TYR A 290 -5.77 -4.58 21.45
CA TYR A 290 -4.93 -5.32 22.40
C TYR A 290 -3.49 -5.57 21.94
N LEU A 291 -3.30 -6.05 20.70
CA LEU A 291 -1.98 -6.50 20.25
C LEU A 291 -1.00 -5.34 20.09
N ASN A 292 -1.44 -4.21 19.53
CA ASN A 292 -0.59 -3.05 19.28
C ASN A 292 0.06 -2.54 20.57
N ASP A 293 -0.77 -2.35 21.59
CA ASP A 293 -0.35 -1.92 22.91
C ASP A 293 0.54 -2.95 23.60
N TRP A 294 0.24 -4.24 23.43
CA TRP A 294 1.07 -5.31 23.97
C TRP A 294 2.46 -5.33 23.31
N LEU A 295 2.54 -5.27 21.98
CA LEU A 295 3.79 -5.21 21.24
C LEU A 295 4.60 -3.96 21.62
N THR A 296 3.93 -2.81 21.75
CA THR A 296 4.57 -1.57 22.16
C THR A 296 5.21 -1.69 23.54
N ARG A 297 4.47 -2.24 24.52
CA ARG A 297 5.03 -2.47 25.87
C ARG A 297 6.15 -3.50 25.89
N ARG A 298 6.11 -4.51 25.02
CA ARG A 298 7.11 -5.59 24.98
C ARG A 298 8.41 -5.18 24.31
N THR A 299 8.32 -4.38 23.25
CA THR A 299 9.47 -4.01 22.42
C THR A 299 10.01 -2.62 22.73
N GLY A 300 9.21 -1.76 23.37
CA GLY A 300 9.50 -0.35 23.57
C GLY A 300 9.48 0.46 22.27
N GLN A 301 8.90 -0.08 21.20
CA GLN A 301 8.73 0.59 19.91
C GLN A 301 7.24 0.71 19.57
N LEU A 302 6.86 1.87 19.04
CA LEU A 302 5.50 2.14 18.58
C LEU A 302 5.42 1.86 17.08
N ASP A 303 4.41 1.10 16.66
CA ASP A 303 3.91 1.10 15.29
C ASP A 303 2.89 2.23 15.19
N THR A 304 3.29 3.37 14.63
CA THR A 304 2.53 4.65 14.69
C THR A 304 1.11 4.51 14.16
N MET A 305 0.95 3.80 13.05
CA MET A 305 -0.33 3.60 12.36
C MET A 305 -1.03 2.29 12.76
N GLY A 306 -0.34 1.41 13.49
CA GLY A 306 -0.79 0.04 13.65
C GLY A 306 -0.82 -0.72 12.33
N VAL A 307 0.20 -0.52 11.48
CA VAL A 307 0.34 -1.20 10.18
C VAL A 307 0.31 -2.71 10.35
N HIS A 308 0.89 -3.25 11.42
CA HIS A 308 0.81 -4.68 11.70
C HIS A 308 -0.62 -5.16 11.96
N ASN A 309 -1.50 -4.30 12.48
CA ASN A 309 -2.89 -4.65 12.80
C ASN A 309 -3.77 -4.73 11.55
N LEU A 310 -3.51 -3.91 10.53
CA LEU A 310 -4.25 -3.90 9.27
C LEU A 310 -3.57 -4.76 8.18
N HIS A 311 -2.25 -4.67 8.05
CA HIS A 311 -1.51 -5.29 6.95
C HIS A 311 -0.79 -6.57 7.36
N GLY A 312 -0.09 -6.56 8.51
CA GLY A 312 0.71 -7.70 8.96
C GLY A 312 -0.15 -8.93 9.32
N VAL A 313 -0.98 -8.81 10.35
CA VAL A 313 -1.83 -9.90 10.85
C VAL A 313 -2.87 -10.36 9.81
N PRO A 314 -3.62 -9.45 9.15
CA PRO A 314 -4.54 -9.88 8.09
C PRO A 314 -3.83 -10.42 6.85
N GLY A 315 -2.63 -9.92 6.51
CA GLY A 315 -1.83 -10.46 5.40
C GLY A 315 -1.37 -11.89 5.66
N LEU A 316 -0.91 -12.17 6.88
CA LEU A 316 -0.59 -13.54 7.32
C LEU A 316 -1.82 -14.45 7.30
N LEU A 317 -2.98 -13.95 7.77
CA LEU A 317 -4.24 -14.69 7.70
C LEU A 317 -4.59 -15.07 6.25
N GLY A 318 -4.46 -14.13 5.30
CA GLY A 318 -4.70 -14.39 3.89
C GLY A 318 -3.75 -15.41 3.29
N ALA A 319 -2.47 -15.28 3.61
CA ALA A 319 -1.44 -16.23 3.19
C ALA A 319 -1.74 -17.66 3.67
N LEU A 320 -2.24 -17.80 4.91
CA LEU A 320 -2.65 -19.07 5.49
C LEU A 320 -3.98 -19.59 4.91
N ALA A 321 -4.89 -18.70 4.51
CA ALA A 321 -6.15 -19.08 3.88
C ALA A 321 -5.92 -19.82 2.55
N ALA A 322 -4.81 -19.57 1.85
CA ALA A 322 -4.41 -20.26 0.63
C ALA A 322 -4.37 -21.79 0.78
N PHE A 323 -3.94 -22.31 1.95
CA PHE A 323 -3.94 -23.75 2.21
C PHE A 323 -5.36 -24.34 2.31
N LEU A 324 -6.31 -23.56 2.82
CA LEU A 324 -7.69 -24.01 3.00
C LEU A 324 -8.54 -23.84 1.73
N VAL A 325 -8.23 -22.84 0.92
CA VAL A 325 -8.98 -22.52 -0.29
C VAL A 325 -8.52 -23.34 -1.48
N ALA A 326 -7.21 -23.54 -1.63
CA ALA A 326 -6.62 -24.03 -2.87
C ALA A 326 -5.52 -25.09 -2.68
N ASP A 327 -5.41 -25.70 -1.48
CA ASP A 327 -4.38 -26.71 -1.15
C ASP A 327 -2.97 -26.24 -1.53
N ALA A 328 -2.63 -25.01 -1.10
CA ALA A 328 -1.40 -24.34 -1.50
C ALA A 328 -0.14 -25.20 -1.26
N PRO A 329 0.82 -25.20 -2.20
CA PRO A 329 2.00 -26.06 -2.12
C PRO A 329 2.97 -25.63 -1.01
N ALA A 330 3.98 -26.45 -0.75
CA ALA A 330 5.03 -26.15 0.24
C ALA A 330 5.75 -24.81 -0.03
N GLY A 331 5.81 -24.37 -1.29
CA GLY A 331 6.31 -23.05 -1.67
C GLY A 331 5.61 -21.89 -0.95
N GLN A 332 4.31 -22.05 -0.62
CA GLN A 332 3.55 -21.04 0.12
C GLN A 332 4.11 -20.81 1.54
N TRP A 333 4.53 -21.88 2.24
CA TRP A 333 5.19 -21.74 3.55
C TRP A 333 6.52 -21.00 3.44
N ALA A 334 7.29 -21.31 2.40
CA ALA A 334 8.55 -20.62 2.13
C ALA A 334 8.33 -19.15 1.80
N ALA A 335 7.29 -18.79 1.03
CA ALA A 335 6.94 -17.41 0.74
C ALA A 335 6.56 -16.63 2.00
N ILE A 336 5.75 -17.21 2.89
CA ILE A 336 5.39 -16.59 4.18
C ILE A 336 6.64 -16.33 5.03
N ALA A 337 7.46 -17.35 5.23
CA ALA A 337 8.68 -17.24 6.04
C ALA A 337 9.68 -16.26 5.40
N GLY A 338 9.83 -16.32 4.07
CA GLY A 338 10.71 -15.46 3.30
C GLY A 338 10.32 -14.00 3.39
N ALA A 339 9.05 -13.65 3.18
CA ALA A 339 8.58 -12.27 3.30
C ALA A 339 8.80 -11.68 4.69
N ILE A 340 8.59 -12.48 5.75
CA ILE A 340 8.89 -12.06 7.13
C ILE A 340 10.40 -11.87 7.32
N VAL A 341 11.23 -12.84 6.93
CA VAL A 341 12.67 -12.81 7.17
C VAL A 341 13.36 -11.74 6.34
N ILE A 342 13.11 -11.70 5.02
CA ILE A 342 13.66 -10.70 4.11
C ILE A 342 13.19 -9.31 4.54
N GLY A 343 11.90 -9.13 4.84
CA GLY A 343 11.35 -7.87 5.34
C GLY A 343 12.05 -7.42 6.62
N MET A 344 12.07 -8.26 7.66
CA MET A 344 12.69 -7.92 8.94
C MET A 344 14.19 -7.62 8.83
N VAL A 345 14.94 -8.38 8.03
CA VAL A 345 16.39 -8.20 7.85
C VAL A 345 16.69 -6.95 7.05
N THR A 346 16.06 -6.76 5.89
CA THR A 346 16.32 -5.56 5.04
C THR A 346 15.77 -4.28 5.70
N GLY A 347 14.66 -4.39 6.42
CA GLY A 347 14.15 -3.34 7.29
C GLY A 347 15.12 -3.01 8.43
N ALA A 348 15.69 -4.01 9.11
CA ALA A 348 16.67 -3.78 10.17
C ALA A 348 17.94 -3.10 9.65
N VAL A 349 18.45 -3.51 8.48
CA VAL A 349 19.56 -2.81 7.82
C VAL A 349 19.21 -1.34 7.58
N THR A 350 18.01 -1.07 7.06
CA THR A 350 17.52 0.29 6.86
C THR A 350 17.45 1.08 8.18
N GLY A 351 16.89 0.49 9.23
CA GLY A 351 16.82 1.12 10.56
C GLY A 351 18.20 1.41 11.15
N LEU A 352 19.19 0.54 10.95
CA LEU A 352 20.58 0.79 11.36
C LEU A 352 21.21 1.96 10.59
N VAL A 353 20.97 2.07 9.28
CA VAL A 353 21.44 3.19 8.46
C VAL A 353 20.78 4.50 8.90
N LEU A 354 19.46 4.51 9.06
CA LEU A 354 18.70 5.69 9.49
C LEU A 354 19.15 6.18 10.88
N ARG A 355 19.56 5.26 11.76
CA ARG A 355 20.09 5.58 13.10
C ARG A 355 21.41 6.36 13.08
N LEU A 356 22.13 6.38 11.96
CA LEU A 356 23.36 7.18 11.80
C LEU A 356 23.07 8.68 11.65
N PHE A 357 21.82 9.05 11.35
CA PHE A 357 21.41 10.43 11.18
C PHE A 357 20.82 11.03 12.46
N PRO A 358 20.85 12.36 12.64
CA PRO A 358 20.19 13.02 13.76
C PRO A 358 18.70 12.68 13.82
N ARG A 359 18.15 12.64 15.04
CA ARG A 359 16.72 12.54 15.25
C ARG A 359 16.01 13.82 14.79
N PRO A 360 14.73 13.73 14.39
CA PRO A 360 13.95 14.91 14.06
C PRO A 360 13.88 15.86 15.27
N GLY A 361 14.00 17.16 14.99
CA GLY A 361 13.91 18.20 16.03
C GLY A 361 12.50 18.29 16.63
N LEU A 362 11.47 18.05 15.81
CA LEU A 362 10.08 17.91 16.21
C LEU A 362 9.54 16.60 15.63
N MET A 363 9.06 15.70 16.49
CA MET A 363 8.44 14.44 16.08
C MET A 363 6.95 14.67 15.88
N LEU A 364 6.37 14.09 14.82
CA LEU A 364 4.94 14.18 14.56
C LEU A 364 4.41 15.62 14.45
N ASP A 365 5.20 16.52 13.84
CA ASP A 365 4.83 17.92 13.63
C ASP A 365 5.33 18.43 12.27
N ASP A 366 4.46 19.08 11.51
CA ASP A 366 4.70 19.65 10.18
C ASP A 366 5.82 20.69 10.23
N ALA A 367 5.98 21.40 11.34
CA ALA A 367 7.01 22.41 11.53
C ALA A 367 8.44 21.84 11.51
N GLU A 368 8.61 20.50 11.52
CA GLU A 368 9.91 19.87 11.30
C GLU A 368 10.47 20.13 9.89
N ALA A 369 9.61 20.14 8.87
CA ALA A 369 10.00 20.22 7.48
C ALA A 369 9.33 21.34 6.69
N LEU A 370 8.25 21.92 7.21
CA LEU A 370 7.41 22.89 6.52
C LEU A 370 7.36 24.21 7.28
N THR A 371 7.29 25.32 6.53
CA THR A 371 6.99 26.63 7.11
C THR A 371 5.53 26.68 7.51
N VAL A 372 5.26 26.82 8.81
CA VAL A 372 3.91 26.89 9.37
C VAL A 372 3.65 28.31 9.89
N GLU A 373 2.50 28.90 9.55
CA GLU A 373 2.11 30.23 10.04
C GLU A 373 1.74 30.24 11.54
N GLU A 374 2.00 31.37 12.21
CA GLU A 374 1.72 31.64 13.64
C GLU A 374 0.25 31.35 14.05
N SER A 375 -0.72 31.42 13.13
CA SER A 375 -2.14 31.17 13.44
C SER A 375 -2.41 29.74 13.92
N ARG A 376 -1.60 28.76 13.48
CA ARG A 376 -1.61 27.38 14.00
C ARG A 376 -1.00 27.26 15.42
N GLU A 377 -0.19 28.22 15.86
CA GLU A 377 0.41 28.23 17.21
C GLU A 377 -0.61 28.56 18.31
N THR A 378 -1.59 29.42 18.03
CA THR A 378 -2.65 29.81 18.99
C THR A 378 -3.49 28.61 19.46
N GLU A 379 -3.68 27.64 18.58
CA GLU A 379 -4.31 26.35 18.84
C GLU A 379 -3.49 25.43 19.78
N ALA A 380 -2.25 25.81 20.14
CA ALA A 380 -1.36 25.04 21.04
C ALA A 380 -1.68 25.26 22.53
N ARG A 381 -2.44 26.30 22.88
CA ARG A 381 -2.75 26.70 24.27
C ARG A 381 -4.18 26.37 24.71
N SER A 382 -5.01 25.82 23.81
CA SER A 382 -6.35 25.31 24.07
C SER A 382 -6.38 23.79 23.91
#